data_AF-A0A9P5VZG1-F1
#
_entry.id   AF-A0A9P5VZG1-F1
#
_cell.length_a   1.000
_cell.length_b   1.000
_cell.length_c   1.000
_cell.angle_alpha   90.00
_cell.angle_beta   90.00
_cell.angle_gamma   90.00
#
_symmetry.space_group_name_H-M   'P 1'
#
loop_
_entity.id
_entity.type
_entity.pdbx_description
1 polymer ?
#
loop_
_entity_poly.entity_id
_entity_poly.type
_entity_poly.pdbx_seq_one_letter_code
_entity_poly.pdbx_strand_id
1 'polypeptide(L)'
;MDEDFPFSFGNVSDSDDGSDGIFCPPKQQAPTSRMKSLTEQEPYQAQIDEDGWFHRIEKSIEELMMLKNGATKVKMRADHYYMLHQYQEAYEIAREYCRVVSSNGLHIASGDGGIRRPEEGTDHVSGSLKVTDSREMQEMALRCAIKLEMFDEAAKIADELTLQDSGFVFLKAKAYMAVGRHSDAAIGLVQYQKTRSSNFAIWRMLAECLYRSGPSVKRQARPQNLSESESPPSSTRSRVTASLALISILRARYLMRASNWTQVSYAQARYNREMEAIESEKLSYEQECGLFQSEEADQLCGDDRELDKARLETRYDLQVIKPVQECLGKMKEEGLQQLDAANGSMALEVVEFVVGLWDPRTLTTTSVAAVEDEPCEVSVRSK
;
A
#
# COMPACT_ATOMS: atom_id res chain seq x y z
N MET A 1 -10.50 -7.63 11.84
CA MET A 1 -9.08 -7.70 11.44
C MET A 1 -8.27 -6.79 12.36
N ASP A 2 -7.55 -7.35 13.33
CA ASP A 2 -6.65 -6.58 14.20
C ASP A 2 -5.33 -6.31 13.46
N GLU A 3 -5.38 -5.51 12.39
CA GLU A 3 -4.17 -4.96 11.78
C GLU A 3 -3.65 -3.82 12.67
N ASP A 4 -2.77 -4.19 13.59
CA ASP A 4 -1.79 -3.28 14.17
C ASP A 4 -1.13 -2.53 13.00
N PHE A 5 -1.38 -1.22 12.97
CA PHE A 5 -0.94 -0.34 11.90
C PHE A 5 0.56 -0.53 11.71
N PRO A 6 1.04 -0.98 10.53
CA PRO A 6 2.46 -1.09 10.29
C PRO A 6 2.98 0.32 10.16
N PHE A 7 3.42 0.92 11.27
CA PHE A 7 4.45 1.94 11.22
C PHE A 7 5.64 1.27 10.54
N SER A 8 5.69 1.40 9.21
CA SER A 8 6.93 1.32 8.47
C SER A 8 7.69 2.54 8.94
N PHE A 9 8.54 2.37 9.96
CA PHE A 9 9.60 3.33 10.21
C PHE A 9 10.28 3.54 8.86
N GLY A 10 10.30 4.80 8.41
CA GLY A 10 10.71 5.16 7.07
C GLY A 10 12.00 4.46 6.72
N ASN A 11 12.09 3.96 5.48
CA ASN A 11 13.35 3.53 4.89
C ASN A 11 14.38 4.61 5.24
N VAL A 12 15.37 4.23 6.05
CA VAL A 12 16.54 5.04 6.31
C VAL A 12 17.08 5.40 4.92
N SER A 13 17.08 6.71 4.66
CA SER A 13 17.52 7.35 3.44
C SER A 13 18.74 6.64 2.86
N ASP A 14 18.75 6.48 1.54
CA ASP A 14 19.97 6.24 0.77
C ASP A 14 21.10 7.06 1.37
N SER A 15 22.13 6.35 1.80
CA SER A 15 23.41 6.91 2.17
C SER A 15 24.00 7.53 0.90
N ASP A 16 23.77 8.83 0.72
CA ASP A 16 24.62 9.72 -0.06
C ASP A 16 25.98 9.78 0.65
N ASP A 17 26.76 8.73 0.47
CA ASP A 17 28.16 8.65 0.87
C ASP A 17 28.98 9.38 -0.20
N GLY A 18 29.02 10.71 -0.10
CA GLY A 18 29.79 11.53 -1.04
C GLY A 18 29.36 12.99 -1.18
N SER A 19 29.32 13.75 -0.09
CA SER A 19 29.51 15.20 -0.23
C SER A 19 30.40 15.75 0.88
N ASP A 20 31.59 16.16 0.45
CA ASP A 20 32.60 16.88 1.19
C ASP A 20 32.04 18.03 2.03
N GLY A 21 32.71 18.25 3.17
CA GLY A 21 32.45 19.28 4.17
C GLY A 21 31.84 20.58 3.66
N ILE A 22 30.56 20.78 3.96
CA ILE A 22 29.94 22.10 4.03
C ILE A 22 29.92 22.49 5.52
N PHE A 23 31.10 22.84 6.03
CA PHE A 23 31.18 23.76 7.16
C PHE A 23 30.43 25.02 6.73
N CYS A 24 29.28 25.30 7.34
CA CYS A 24 28.65 26.60 7.20
C CYS A 24 29.68 27.66 7.64
N PRO A 25 30.17 28.54 6.76
CA PRO A 25 30.99 29.65 7.21
C PRO A 25 30.14 30.49 8.19
N PRO A 26 30.76 31.07 9.24
CA PRO A 26 30.05 31.91 10.18
C PRO A 26 29.32 33.01 9.41
N LYS A 27 27.99 33.07 9.57
CA LYS A 27 27.14 34.10 8.97
C LYS A 27 27.75 35.47 9.29
N GLN A 28 28.23 36.17 8.26
CA GLN A 28 28.62 37.57 8.38
C GLN A 28 27.44 38.35 8.95
N GLN A 29 27.73 39.14 9.99
CA GLN A 29 26.76 39.97 10.68
C GLN A 29 26.11 40.91 9.67
N ALA A 30 24.81 40.72 9.44
CA ALA A 30 24.03 41.60 8.59
C ALA A 30 24.02 43.03 9.18
N PRO A 31 24.07 44.07 8.33
CA PRO A 31 24.05 45.46 8.77
C PRO A 31 22.79 45.74 9.59
N THR A 32 22.99 46.45 10.70
CA THR A 32 21.98 46.87 11.67
C THR A 32 20.83 47.62 11.00
N SER A 33 19.80 46.88 10.59
CA SER A 33 18.58 47.46 10.04
C SER A 33 17.86 48.22 11.15
N ARG A 34 17.55 49.49 10.87
CA ARG A 34 16.74 50.41 11.67
C ARG A 34 15.76 49.71 12.59
N MET A 35 15.87 49.98 13.89
CA MET A 35 14.88 49.64 14.91
C MET A 35 13.51 50.13 14.44
N LYS A 36 12.70 49.23 13.87
CA LYS A 36 11.26 49.41 13.80
C LYS A 36 10.80 49.50 15.25
N SER A 37 10.22 50.63 15.63
CA SER A 37 9.55 50.79 16.91
C SER A 37 8.64 49.59 17.12
N LEU A 38 8.91 48.82 18.19
CA LEU A 38 8.03 47.79 18.69
C LEU A 38 6.68 48.45 18.99
N THR A 39 5.76 48.41 18.04
CA THR A 39 4.35 48.67 18.27
C THR A 39 3.93 47.74 19.39
N GLU A 40 3.29 48.27 20.43
CA GLU A 40 2.82 47.56 21.62
C GLU A 40 2.27 46.17 21.22
N GLN A 41 3.07 45.13 21.48
CA GLN A 41 2.61 43.76 21.31
C GLN A 41 1.51 43.57 22.33
N GLU A 42 0.26 43.42 21.84
CA GLU A 42 -0.83 43.01 22.70
C GLU A 42 -0.39 41.79 23.51
N PRO A 43 -0.66 41.76 24.83
CA PRO A 43 -0.21 40.69 25.69
C PRO A 43 -0.67 39.35 25.12
N TYR A 44 0.28 38.46 24.85
CA TYR A 44 0.00 37.13 24.34
C TYR A 44 -0.93 36.40 25.32
N GLN A 45 -2.20 36.30 24.95
CA GLN A 45 -3.12 35.36 25.57
C GLN A 45 -2.87 34.02 24.91
N ALA A 46 -2.31 33.07 25.68
CA ALA A 46 -2.25 31.69 25.25
C ALA A 46 -3.66 31.27 24.85
N GLN A 47 -3.83 30.81 23.62
CA GLN A 47 -5.08 30.23 23.18
C GLN A 47 -5.31 29.01 24.08
N ILE A 48 -6.19 29.17 25.07
CA ILE A 48 -6.68 28.05 25.86
C ILE A 48 -7.52 27.27 24.86
N ASP A 49 -6.93 26.23 24.27
CA ASP A 49 -7.67 25.25 23.50
C ASP A 49 -8.65 24.61 24.48
N GLU A 50 -9.88 25.14 24.53
CA GLU A 50 -10.95 24.55 25.30
C GLU A 50 -11.20 23.15 24.75
N ASP A 51 -10.63 22.18 25.45
CA ASP A 51 -10.73 20.75 25.24
C ASP A 51 -12.22 20.38 25.18
N GLY A 52 -12.74 20.15 23.96
CA GLY A 52 -14.14 19.78 23.74
C GLY A 52 -14.92 20.59 22.70
N TRP A 53 -14.34 21.60 22.04
CA TRP A 53 -15.02 22.29 20.93
C TRP A 53 -15.40 21.33 19.77
N PHE A 54 -14.67 20.22 19.62
CA PHE A 54 -14.95 19.14 18.67
C PHE A 54 -16.28 18.42 18.94
N HIS A 55 -16.77 18.43 20.19
CA HIS A 55 -17.93 17.65 20.61
C HIS A 55 -19.22 18.49 20.67
N ARG A 56 -19.10 19.81 20.84
CA ARG A 56 -20.24 20.73 21.03
C ARG A 56 -20.42 21.61 19.82
N ILE A 57 -21.06 21.07 18.80
CA ILE A 57 -21.34 21.85 17.58
C ILE A 57 -22.85 21.89 17.38
N GLU A 58 -23.41 23.08 17.60
CA GLU A 58 -24.82 23.39 17.28
C GLU A 58 -25.02 23.60 15.77
N LYS A 59 -23.94 23.88 15.03
CA LYS A 59 -23.91 24.15 13.59
C LYS A 59 -23.73 22.89 12.75
N SER A 60 -24.31 22.89 11.56
CA SER A 60 -24.06 21.82 10.58
C SER A 60 -22.62 21.90 10.02
N ILE A 61 -22.14 20.81 9.40
CA ILE A 61 -20.83 20.80 8.72
C ILE A 61 -20.81 21.84 7.60
N GLU A 62 -21.90 21.97 6.86
CA GLU A 62 -22.08 22.97 5.81
C GLU A 62 -21.92 24.39 6.36
N GLU A 63 -22.64 24.74 7.43
CA GLU A 63 -22.54 26.04 8.08
C GLU A 63 -21.14 26.31 8.63
N LEU A 64 -20.49 25.30 9.21
CA LEU A 64 -19.12 25.42 9.68
C LEU A 64 -18.19 25.73 8.53
N MET A 65 -18.26 25.01 7.41
CA MET A 65 -17.37 25.18 6.26
C MET A 65 -17.48 26.57 5.60
N MET A 66 -18.60 27.28 5.78
CA MET A 66 -18.79 28.67 5.34
C MET A 66 -17.99 29.68 6.16
N LEU A 67 -17.52 29.31 7.36
CA LEU A 67 -16.69 30.17 8.21
C LEU A 67 -15.25 30.26 7.68
N LYS A 68 -14.55 31.36 7.98
CA LYS A 68 -13.18 31.64 7.50
C LYS A 68 -12.19 30.49 7.72
N ASN A 69 -12.27 29.80 8.87
CA ASN A 69 -11.43 28.65 9.23
C ASN A 69 -12.27 27.37 9.41
N GLY A 70 -13.47 27.36 8.85
CA GLY A 70 -14.48 26.32 9.01
C GLY A 70 -14.02 24.94 8.59
N ALA A 71 -13.53 24.86 7.35
CA ALA A 71 -13.08 23.61 6.78
C ALA A 71 -11.91 22.99 7.56
N THR A 72 -10.90 23.77 7.96
CA THR A 72 -9.80 23.27 8.80
C THR A 72 -10.32 22.72 10.12
N LYS A 73 -11.30 23.38 10.74
CA LYS A 73 -11.94 22.88 11.96
C LYS A 73 -12.65 21.55 11.73
N VAL A 74 -13.37 21.40 10.63
CA VAL A 74 -14.04 20.12 10.28
C VAL A 74 -13.02 19.00 10.05
N LYS A 75 -11.91 19.29 9.37
CA LYS A 75 -10.83 18.30 9.15
C LYS A 75 -10.22 17.84 10.47
N MET A 76 -9.79 18.78 11.32
CA MET A 76 -9.24 18.48 12.66
C MET A 76 -10.22 17.67 13.52
N ARG A 77 -11.53 17.93 13.37
CA ARG A 77 -12.57 17.16 14.06
C ARG A 77 -12.61 15.71 13.57
N ALA A 78 -12.61 15.48 12.25
CA ALA A 78 -12.55 14.13 11.70
C ALA A 78 -11.28 13.39 12.16
N ASP A 79 -10.11 14.05 12.12
CA ASP A 79 -8.84 13.50 12.59
C ASP A 79 -8.92 13.11 14.07
N HIS A 80 -9.48 13.99 14.92
CA HIS A 80 -9.64 13.71 16.35
C HIS A 80 -10.49 12.46 16.60
N TYR A 81 -11.65 12.33 15.95
CA TYR A 81 -12.50 11.14 16.07
C TYR A 81 -11.80 9.88 15.54
N TYR A 82 -11.04 9.99 14.45
CA TYR A 82 -10.27 8.88 13.91
C TYR A 82 -9.20 8.38 14.91
N MET A 83 -8.47 9.31 15.53
CA MET A 83 -7.43 8.99 16.53
C MET A 83 -7.99 8.38 17.82
N LEU A 84 -9.25 8.68 18.17
CA LEU A 84 -9.98 8.05 19.28
C LEU A 84 -10.66 6.72 18.88
N HIS A 85 -10.40 6.20 17.67
CA HIS A 85 -11.03 5.01 17.11
C HIS A 85 -12.56 5.10 16.99
N GLN A 86 -13.10 6.33 16.98
CA GLN A 86 -14.50 6.64 16.71
C GLN A 86 -14.69 6.78 15.19
N TYR A 87 -14.51 5.65 14.50
CA TYR A 87 -14.44 5.61 13.03
C TYR A 87 -15.77 5.98 12.37
N GLN A 88 -16.91 5.70 13.01
CA GLN A 88 -18.23 6.03 12.48
C GLN A 88 -18.42 7.54 12.40
N GLU A 89 -18.09 8.26 13.47
CA GLU A 89 -18.17 9.72 13.55
C GLU A 89 -17.18 10.38 12.58
N ALA A 90 -15.94 9.88 12.53
CA ALA A 90 -14.94 10.35 11.58
C ALA A 90 -15.40 10.16 10.12
N TYR A 91 -15.99 8.99 9.81
CA TYR A 91 -16.54 8.67 8.50
C TYR A 91 -17.68 9.62 8.11
N GLU A 92 -18.67 9.82 9.00
CA GLU A 92 -19.81 10.70 8.75
C GLU A 92 -19.37 12.14 8.48
N ILE A 93 -18.42 12.65 9.29
CA ILE A 93 -17.87 13.99 9.10
C ILE A 93 -17.15 14.12 7.76
N ALA A 94 -16.27 13.16 7.44
CA ALA A 94 -15.48 13.18 6.21
C ALA A 94 -16.35 13.03 4.95
N ARG A 95 -17.36 12.16 4.99
CA ARG A 95 -18.32 11.97 3.90
C ARG A 95 -19.15 13.22 3.66
N GLU A 96 -19.67 13.83 4.73
CA GLU A 96 -20.47 15.05 4.62
C GLU A 96 -19.62 16.23 4.11
N TYR A 97 -18.36 16.34 4.55
CA TYR A 97 -17.41 17.30 3.98
C TYR A 97 -17.29 17.14 2.46
N CYS A 98 -17.07 15.91 1.98
CA CYS A 98 -16.96 15.63 0.55
C CYS A 98 -18.25 16.02 -0.20
N ARG A 99 -19.42 15.71 0.37
CA ARG A 99 -20.73 16.10 -0.18
C ARG A 99 -20.86 17.62 -0.35
N VAL A 100 -20.47 18.40 0.65
CA VAL A 100 -20.52 19.87 0.62
C VAL A 100 -19.59 20.43 -0.45
N VAL A 101 -18.35 19.93 -0.55
CA VAL A 101 -17.40 20.35 -1.60
C VAL A 101 -17.93 20.03 -3.01
N SER A 102 -18.44 18.82 -3.24
CA SER A 102 -19.00 18.41 -4.53
C SER A 102 -20.21 19.24 -4.94
N SER A 103 -21.10 19.56 -3.99
CA SER A 103 -22.29 20.39 -4.23
C SER A 103 -21.91 21.82 -4.63
N ASN A 104 -20.85 22.38 -4.03
CA ASN A 104 -20.37 23.71 -4.37
C ASN A 104 -19.65 23.77 -5.73
N GLY A 105 -18.95 22.71 -6.15
CA GLY A 105 -18.27 22.64 -7.45
C GLY A 105 -19.23 22.75 -8.64
N LEU A 106 -20.45 22.19 -8.53
CA LEU A 106 -21.49 22.25 -9.56
C LEU A 106 -21.99 23.68 -9.83
N HIS A 107 -22.01 24.54 -8.80
CA HIS A 107 -22.43 25.93 -8.94
C HIS A 107 -21.40 26.79 -9.69
N ILE A 108 -20.11 26.46 -9.61
CA ILE A 108 -19.05 27.17 -10.33
C ILE A 108 -19.06 26.80 -11.82
N ALA A 109 -19.32 25.54 -12.16
CA ALA A 109 -19.30 25.07 -13.56
C ALA A 109 -20.54 25.48 -14.39
N SER A 110 -21.67 25.79 -13.75
CA SER A 110 -22.90 26.21 -14.44
C SER A 110 -22.99 27.72 -14.68
N GLY A 111 -22.04 28.50 -14.14
CA GLY A 111 -21.90 29.91 -14.47
C GLY A 111 -21.23 30.04 -15.83
N ASP A 112 -22.01 30.41 -16.85
CA ASP A 112 -21.56 30.86 -18.17
C ASP A 112 -20.21 31.60 -18.04
N GLY A 113 -19.17 31.05 -18.68
CA GLY A 113 -17.74 31.32 -18.47
C GLY A 113 -17.27 32.75 -18.79
N GLY A 114 -18.17 33.73 -18.71
CA GLY A 114 -17.83 35.13 -18.63
C GLY A 114 -17.04 35.38 -17.35
N ILE A 115 -15.72 35.54 -17.53
CA ILE A 115 -14.83 36.25 -16.60
C ILE A 115 -15.45 37.64 -16.39
N ARG A 116 -16.41 37.76 -15.47
CA ARG A 116 -16.97 39.05 -15.08
C ARG A 116 -15.87 39.77 -14.33
N ARG A 117 -15.32 40.80 -14.98
CA ARG A 117 -14.45 41.76 -14.31
C ARG A 117 -15.16 42.27 -13.06
N PRO A 118 -14.45 42.38 -11.93
CA PRO A 118 -15.01 42.95 -10.70
C PRO A 118 -15.13 44.46 -10.89
N GLU A 119 -16.17 44.91 -11.58
CA GLU A 119 -16.55 46.33 -11.58
C GLU A 119 -17.60 46.56 -10.49
N GLU A 120 -17.08 47.08 -9.38
CA GLU A 120 -17.67 48.06 -8.47
C GLU A 120 -19.03 47.74 -7.79
N GLY A 121 -18.95 47.40 -6.49
CA GLY A 121 -19.70 48.17 -5.50
C GLY A 121 -20.85 47.50 -4.73
N THR A 122 -21.17 46.23 -4.95
CA THR A 122 -22.20 45.55 -4.13
C THR A 122 -21.58 44.58 -3.12
N ASP A 123 -21.62 44.94 -1.83
CA ASP A 123 -21.29 44.14 -0.64
C ASP A 123 -22.23 42.91 -0.49
N HIS A 124 -22.30 42.06 -1.50
CA HIS A 124 -22.93 40.75 -1.34
C HIS A 124 -21.96 39.85 -0.60
N VAL A 125 -22.19 39.71 0.71
CA VAL A 125 -21.69 38.66 1.61
C VAL A 125 -22.28 37.30 1.17
N SER A 126 -22.07 36.92 -0.08
CA SER A 126 -22.31 35.56 -0.53
C SER A 126 -21.09 34.77 -0.14
N GLY A 127 -21.18 34.04 0.98
CA GLY A 127 -20.10 33.24 1.53
C GLY A 127 -19.68 32.14 0.58
N SER A 128 -18.85 32.44 -0.41
CA SER A 128 -18.27 31.42 -1.28
C SER A 128 -17.40 30.49 -0.43
N LEU A 129 -17.67 29.19 -0.46
CA LEU A 129 -16.81 28.16 0.11
C LEU A 129 -15.40 28.31 -0.48
N LYS A 130 -14.42 28.59 0.39
CA LYS A 130 -13.02 28.76 -0.02
C LYS A 130 -12.31 27.43 -0.31
N VAL A 131 -12.93 26.30 0.00
CA VAL A 131 -12.29 25.00 -0.15
C VAL A 131 -12.80 24.29 -1.39
N THR A 132 -11.84 23.95 -2.24
CA THR A 132 -12.04 23.24 -3.50
C THR A 132 -11.55 21.79 -3.44
N ASP A 133 -10.67 21.45 -2.50
CA ASP A 133 -10.06 20.12 -2.41
C ASP A 133 -10.67 19.29 -1.28
N SER A 134 -11.25 18.14 -1.64
CA SER A 134 -11.84 17.15 -0.73
C SER A 134 -10.95 15.91 -0.54
N ARG A 135 -9.77 15.86 -1.16
CA ARG A 135 -8.86 14.70 -1.20
C ARG A 135 -8.59 14.09 0.18
N GLU A 136 -8.11 14.89 1.13
CA GLU A 136 -7.76 14.40 2.47
C GLU A 136 -8.97 13.80 3.20
N MET A 137 -10.17 14.36 2.96
CA MET A 137 -11.41 13.86 3.57
C MET A 137 -11.94 12.62 2.83
N GLN A 138 -11.73 12.50 1.51
CA GLN A 138 -12.00 11.25 0.79
C GLN A 138 -11.10 10.12 1.30
N GLU A 139 -9.82 10.40 1.56
CA GLU A 139 -8.90 9.45 2.18
C GLU A 139 -9.36 9.02 3.56
N MET A 140 -9.73 10.00 4.41
CA MET A 140 -10.25 9.74 5.75
C MET A 140 -11.51 8.87 5.70
N ALA A 141 -12.46 9.22 4.83
CA ALA A 141 -13.69 8.44 4.63
C ALA A 141 -13.38 7.01 4.17
N LEU A 142 -12.45 6.83 3.24
CA LEU A 142 -12.02 5.52 2.76
C LEU A 142 -11.39 4.68 3.87
N ARG A 143 -10.47 5.26 4.67
CA ARG A 143 -9.85 4.58 5.82
C ARG A 143 -10.88 4.14 6.84
N CYS A 144 -11.82 5.02 7.18
CA CYS A 144 -12.88 4.71 8.13
C CYS A 144 -13.82 3.63 7.60
N ALA A 145 -14.23 3.71 6.33
CA ALA A 145 -15.09 2.71 5.69
C ALA A 145 -14.48 1.31 5.74
N ILE A 146 -13.16 1.18 5.50
CA ILE A 146 -12.43 -0.10 5.65
C ILE A 146 -12.47 -0.58 7.10
N LYS A 147 -12.22 0.30 8.08
CA LYS A 147 -12.23 -0.05 9.51
C LYS A 147 -13.63 -0.43 10.04
N LEU A 148 -14.68 0.10 9.43
CA LEU A 148 -16.08 -0.21 9.72
C LEU A 148 -16.62 -1.42 8.92
N GLU A 149 -15.76 -2.09 8.14
CA GLU A 149 -16.13 -3.21 7.27
C GLU A 149 -17.22 -2.87 6.22
N MET A 150 -17.34 -1.58 5.87
CA MET A 150 -18.24 -1.07 4.82
C MET A 150 -17.57 -1.19 3.44
N PHE A 151 -17.21 -2.41 3.05
CA PHE A 151 -16.32 -2.64 1.91
C PHE A 151 -16.87 -2.14 0.57
N ASP A 152 -18.18 -2.30 0.31
CA ASP A 152 -18.79 -1.82 -0.93
C ASP A 152 -18.67 -0.30 -1.08
N GLU A 153 -18.90 0.44 0.01
CA GLU A 153 -18.77 1.89 0.02
C GLU A 153 -17.29 2.32 -0.06
N ALA A 154 -16.39 1.59 0.60
CA ALA A 154 -14.94 1.80 0.46
C ALA A 154 -14.49 1.64 -1.00
N ALA A 155 -14.97 0.60 -1.71
CA ALA A 155 -14.65 0.39 -3.12
C ALA A 155 -15.22 1.52 -4.01
N LYS A 156 -16.42 2.01 -3.72
CA LYS A 156 -17.00 3.15 -4.43
C LYS A 156 -16.17 4.43 -4.23
N ILE A 157 -15.80 4.74 -2.99
CA ILE A 157 -14.94 5.90 -2.69
C ILE A 157 -13.57 5.75 -3.38
N ALA A 158 -13.02 4.54 -3.40
CA ALA A 158 -11.77 4.23 -4.10
C ALA A 158 -11.88 4.45 -5.62
N ASP A 159 -13.00 4.08 -6.24
CA ASP A 159 -13.26 4.32 -7.67
C ASP A 159 -13.36 5.83 -7.99
N GLU A 160 -13.98 6.61 -7.11
CA GLU A 160 -14.11 8.07 -7.24
C GLU A 160 -12.77 8.81 -7.03
N LEU A 161 -11.83 8.20 -6.29
CA LEU A 161 -10.52 8.77 -6.01
C LEU A 161 -9.61 8.65 -7.25
N THR A 162 -9.43 9.75 -7.98
CA THR A 162 -8.69 9.81 -9.26
C THR A 162 -7.17 9.92 -9.12
N LEU A 163 -6.67 9.95 -7.90
CA LEU A 163 -5.31 10.37 -7.60
C LEU A 163 -4.31 9.24 -7.71
N GLN A 164 -3.12 9.60 -8.20
CA GLN A 164 -2.03 8.67 -8.50
C GLN A 164 -0.91 8.71 -7.46
N ASP A 165 -1.09 9.42 -6.33
CA ASP A 165 -0.09 9.39 -5.27
C ASP A 165 0.01 7.97 -4.69
N SER A 166 1.24 7.50 -4.50
CA SER A 166 1.51 6.11 -4.05
C SER A 166 0.70 5.71 -2.81
N GLY A 167 0.52 6.61 -1.84
CA GLY A 167 -0.31 6.36 -0.66
C GLY A 167 -1.77 6.02 -0.98
N PHE A 168 -2.38 6.72 -1.94
CA PHE A 168 -3.75 6.48 -2.38
C PHE A 168 -3.86 5.19 -3.19
N VAL A 169 -2.91 4.95 -4.08
CA VAL A 169 -2.88 3.72 -4.90
C VAL A 169 -2.90 2.47 -4.00
N PHE A 170 -2.09 2.48 -2.94
CA PHE A 170 -2.09 1.38 -1.96
C PHE A 170 -3.40 1.27 -1.18
N LEU A 171 -3.96 2.40 -0.73
CA LEU A 171 -5.23 2.41 0.00
C LEU A 171 -6.40 1.91 -0.86
N LYS A 172 -6.44 2.28 -2.15
CA LYS A 172 -7.40 1.75 -3.14
C LYS A 172 -7.27 0.24 -3.29
N ALA A 173 -6.04 -0.27 -3.43
CA ALA A 173 -5.80 -1.70 -3.53
C ALA A 173 -6.33 -2.47 -2.31
N LYS A 174 -6.13 -1.95 -1.09
CA LYS A 174 -6.72 -2.53 0.14
C LYS A 174 -8.24 -2.57 0.08
N ALA A 175 -8.89 -1.49 -0.36
CA ALA A 175 -10.35 -1.45 -0.51
C ALA A 175 -10.84 -2.49 -1.53
N TYR A 176 -10.18 -2.58 -2.69
CA TYR A 176 -10.50 -3.57 -3.72
C TYR A 176 -10.30 -5.01 -3.26
N MET A 177 -9.24 -5.30 -2.50
CA MET A 177 -9.08 -6.64 -1.91
C MET A 177 -10.26 -7.00 -1.00
N ALA A 178 -10.73 -6.05 -0.19
CA ALA A 178 -11.76 -6.30 0.80
C ALA A 178 -13.12 -6.64 0.17
N VAL A 179 -13.43 -6.09 -1.01
CA VAL A 179 -14.63 -6.45 -1.80
C VAL A 179 -14.40 -7.64 -2.75
N GLY A 180 -13.23 -8.28 -2.72
CA GLY A 180 -12.91 -9.39 -3.62
C GLY A 180 -12.58 -9.00 -5.07
N ARG A 181 -12.36 -7.70 -5.35
CA ARG A 181 -11.87 -7.19 -6.65
C ARG A 181 -10.35 -7.40 -6.77
N HIS A 182 -9.92 -8.65 -6.67
CA HIS A 182 -8.50 -9.02 -6.58
C HIS A 182 -7.67 -8.61 -7.79
N SER A 183 -8.26 -8.60 -8.99
CA SER A 183 -7.57 -8.14 -10.21
C SER A 183 -7.25 -6.65 -10.15
N ASP A 184 -8.22 -5.81 -9.75
CA ASP A 184 -8.02 -4.35 -9.61
C ASP A 184 -7.01 -4.03 -8.51
N ALA A 185 -7.06 -4.79 -7.41
CA ALA A 185 -6.08 -4.67 -6.33
C ALA A 185 -4.66 -5.01 -6.81
N ALA A 186 -4.48 -6.12 -7.56
CA ALA A 186 -3.18 -6.51 -8.08
C ALA A 186 -2.56 -5.43 -8.98
N ILE A 187 -3.37 -4.78 -9.82
CA ILE A 187 -2.93 -3.67 -10.69
C ILE A 187 -2.43 -2.48 -9.85
N GLY A 188 -3.22 -2.07 -8.86
CA GLY A 188 -2.82 -1.01 -7.93
C GLY A 188 -1.54 -1.34 -7.18
N LEU A 189 -1.37 -2.58 -6.72
CA LEU A 189 -0.15 -3.02 -6.04
C LEU A 189 1.08 -3.00 -6.95
N VAL A 190 0.94 -3.40 -8.22
CA VAL A 190 2.02 -3.31 -9.22
C VAL A 190 2.39 -1.85 -9.49
N GLN A 191 1.40 -0.96 -9.67
CA GLN A 191 1.64 0.47 -9.83
C GLN A 191 2.37 1.07 -8.61
N TYR A 192 1.98 0.67 -7.40
CA TYR A 192 2.67 1.06 -6.19
C TYR A 192 4.14 0.57 -6.18
N GLN A 193 4.37 -0.71 -6.50
CA GLN A 193 5.71 -1.31 -6.51
C GLN A 193 6.66 -0.69 -7.52
N LYS A 194 6.15 -0.20 -8.66
CA LYS A 194 6.94 0.58 -9.62
C LYS A 194 7.56 1.83 -9.00
N THR A 195 6.94 2.38 -7.96
CA THR A 195 7.48 3.55 -7.22
C THR A 195 8.28 3.16 -5.97
N ARG A 196 7.97 2.02 -5.34
CA ARG A 196 8.54 1.59 -4.06
C ARG A 196 8.73 0.06 -4.01
N SER A 197 9.81 -0.42 -4.64
CA SER A 197 10.04 -1.86 -4.90
C SER A 197 10.44 -2.72 -3.69
N SER A 198 10.85 -2.11 -2.58
CA SER A 198 11.46 -2.79 -1.43
C SER A 198 10.48 -3.22 -0.34
N ASN A 199 9.18 -2.92 -0.47
CA ASN A 199 8.21 -3.23 0.58
C ASN A 199 7.71 -4.68 0.49
N PHE A 200 8.18 -5.54 1.40
CA PHE A 200 7.80 -6.96 1.44
C PHE A 200 6.30 -7.20 1.67
N ALA A 201 5.63 -6.34 2.45
CA ALA A 201 4.21 -6.51 2.77
C ALA A 201 3.33 -6.34 1.52
N ILE A 202 3.74 -5.47 0.60
CA ILE A 202 3.06 -5.26 -0.68
C ILE A 202 3.24 -6.49 -1.59
N TRP A 203 4.43 -7.10 -1.61
CA TRP A 203 4.68 -8.34 -2.34
C TRP A 203 3.86 -9.52 -1.81
N ARG A 204 3.76 -9.64 -0.47
CA ARG A 204 2.89 -10.63 0.18
C ARG A 204 1.41 -10.41 -0.19
N MET A 205 0.94 -9.17 -0.11
CA MET A 205 -0.44 -8.81 -0.50
C MET A 205 -0.72 -9.07 -1.99
N LEU A 206 0.25 -8.83 -2.86
CA LEU A 206 0.17 -9.14 -4.28
C LEU A 206 0.06 -10.66 -4.51
N ALA A 207 0.82 -11.46 -3.76
CA ALA A 207 0.71 -12.92 -3.80
C ALA A 207 -0.71 -13.38 -3.46
N GLU A 208 -1.28 -12.86 -2.37
CA GLU A 208 -2.66 -13.16 -1.97
C GLU A 208 -3.68 -12.72 -3.04
N CYS A 209 -3.54 -11.52 -3.62
CA CYS A 209 -4.40 -11.06 -4.72
C CYS A 209 -4.37 -12.02 -5.90
N LEU A 210 -3.16 -12.39 -6.35
CA LEU A 210 -2.97 -13.25 -7.51
C LEU A 210 -3.58 -14.63 -7.27
N TYR A 211 -3.33 -15.19 -6.10
CA TYR A 211 -3.87 -16.48 -5.70
C TYR A 211 -5.41 -16.46 -5.67
N ARG A 212 -6.01 -15.47 -5.01
CA ARG A 212 -7.49 -15.33 -4.91
C ARG A 212 -8.17 -14.90 -6.22
N SER A 213 -7.43 -14.30 -7.15
CA SER A 213 -7.93 -13.92 -8.48
C SER A 213 -8.12 -15.11 -9.42
N GLY A 214 -7.59 -16.29 -9.06
CA GLY A 214 -7.87 -17.54 -9.76
C GLY A 214 -9.38 -17.77 -9.87
N PRO A 215 -9.84 -18.53 -10.88
CA PRO A 215 -11.25 -18.90 -10.98
C PRO A 215 -11.61 -19.60 -9.67
N SER A 216 -12.27 -18.86 -8.77
CA SER A 216 -12.68 -19.38 -7.48
C SER A 216 -13.47 -20.63 -7.81
N VAL A 217 -12.86 -21.79 -7.55
CA VAL A 217 -13.54 -23.07 -7.58
C VAL A 217 -14.57 -22.86 -6.50
N LYS A 218 -15.74 -22.36 -6.90
CA LYS A 218 -16.86 -22.20 -6.00
C LYS A 218 -16.98 -23.59 -5.40
N ARG A 219 -16.57 -23.74 -4.14
CA ARG A 219 -17.09 -24.72 -3.19
C ARG A 219 -18.58 -24.41 -3.06
N GLN A 220 -19.29 -24.46 -4.18
CA GLN A 220 -20.71 -24.60 -4.22
C GLN A 220 -20.89 -25.98 -3.59
N ALA A 221 -21.33 -25.97 -2.34
CA ALA A 221 -22.07 -27.04 -1.72
C ALA A 221 -23.35 -27.29 -2.55
N ARG A 222 -23.19 -27.68 -3.81
CA ARG A 222 -24.27 -28.06 -4.69
C ARG A 222 -24.42 -29.57 -4.58
N PRO A 223 -25.64 -30.08 -4.34
CA PRO A 223 -25.86 -31.48 -4.04
C PRO A 223 -25.40 -32.34 -5.21
N GLN A 224 -24.76 -33.44 -4.87
CA GLN A 224 -24.39 -34.53 -5.76
C GLN A 224 -25.57 -34.90 -6.68
N ASN A 225 -25.54 -34.47 -7.93
CA ASN A 225 -26.32 -35.08 -8.99
C ASN A 225 -25.36 -35.41 -10.13
N LEU A 226 -25.11 -36.71 -10.24
CA LEU A 226 -24.15 -37.40 -11.09
C LEU A 226 -24.35 -37.05 -12.56
N SER A 227 -23.34 -36.46 -13.18
CA SER A 227 -22.98 -36.68 -14.58
C SER A 227 -21.52 -36.28 -14.76
N GLU A 228 -20.67 -37.29 -14.69
CA GLU A 228 -19.24 -37.27 -15.01
C GLU A 228 -19.06 -36.85 -16.47
N SER A 229 -18.56 -35.64 -16.68
CA SER A 229 -17.92 -35.27 -17.93
C SER A 229 -16.68 -34.47 -17.56
N GLU A 230 -15.57 -35.18 -17.35
CA GLU A 230 -14.25 -34.65 -17.08
C GLU A 230 -13.77 -33.80 -18.26
N SER A 231 -13.98 -32.49 -18.21
CA SER A 231 -13.23 -31.56 -19.04
C SER A 231 -12.03 -31.00 -18.23
N PRO A 232 -10.78 -31.14 -18.71
CA PRO A 232 -9.56 -30.74 -17.97
C PRO A 232 -9.05 -29.28 -18.09
N PRO A 233 -9.75 -28.25 -18.62
CA PRO A 233 -9.13 -26.93 -18.82
C PRO A 233 -9.02 -26.04 -17.56
N SER A 234 -9.59 -26.42 -16.41
CA SER A 234 -9.48 -25.63 -15.17
C SER A 234 -8.09 -25.69 -14.50
N SER A 235 -7.28 -26.70 -14.83
CA SER A 235 -5.99 -26.96 -14.17
C SER A 235 -4.90 -25.95 -14.54
N THR A 236 -4.80 -25.53 -15.80
CA THR A 236 -3.70 -24.68 -16.27
C THR A 236 -3.78 -23.27 -15.71
N ARG A 237 -4.96 -22.63 -15.74
CA ARG A 237 -5.13 -21.26 -15.23
C ARG A 237 -4.89 -21.18 -13.72
N SER A 238 -5.42 -22.14 -12.97
CA SER A 238 -5.20 -22.24 -11.52
C SER A 238 -3.71 -22.40 -11.19
N ARG A 239 -2.99 -23.21 -11.98
CA ARG A 239 -1.54 -23.40 -11.81
C ARG A 239 -0.76 -22.12 -12.10
N VAL A 240 -1.11 -21.35 -13.13
CA VAL A 240 -0.45 -20.08 -13.45
C VAL A 240 -0.65 -19.06 -12.32
N THR A 241 -1.86 -18.93 -11.77
CA THR A 241 -2.11 -18.01 -10.64
C THR A 241 -1.37 -18.44 -9.38
N ALA A 242 -1.29 -19.74 -9.10
CA ALA A 242 -0.49 -20.27 -7.99
C ALA A 242 1.01 -20.01 -8.19
N SER A 243 1.54 -20.22 -9.40
CA SER A 243 2.93 -19.92 -9.73
C SER A 243 3.27 -18.43 -9.56
N LEU A 244 2.39 -17.52 -10.00
CA LEU A 244 2.58 -16.08 -9.83
C LEU A 244 2.53 -15.64 -8.36
N ALA A 245 1.63 -16.24 -7.58
CA ALA A 245 1.58 -16.03 -6.14
C ALA A 245 2.87 -16.55 -5.47
N LEU A 246 3.37 -17.71 -5.88
CA LEU A 246 4.61 -18.29 -5.38
C LEU A 246 5.84 -17.40 -5.69
N ILE A 247 5.94 -16.88 -6.91
CA ILE A 247 7.01 -15.92 -7.27
C ILE A 247 6.94 -14.67 -6.36
N SER A 248 5.73 -14.15 -6.14
CA SER A 248 5.51 -12.95 -5.34
C SER A 248 5.84 -13.17 -3.84
N ILE A 249 5.47 -14.32 -3.27
CA ILE A 249 5.78 -14.62 -1.86
C ILE A 249 7.27 -14.90 -1.64
N LEU A 250 7.95 -15.52 -2.61
CA LEU A 250 9.41 -15.69 -2.57
C LEU A 250 10.13 -14.35 -2.62
N ARG A 251 9.61 -13.40 -3.42
CA ARG A 251 10.13 -12.03 -3.43
C ARG A 251 9.92 -11.32 -2.09
N ALA A 252 8.73 -11.46 -1.49
CA ALA A 252 8.44 -10.91 -0.16
C ALA A 252 9.43 -11.46 0.89
N ARG A 253 9.64 -12.78 0.90
CA ARG A 253 10.59 -13.47 1.77
C ARG A 253 12.02 -12.95 1.59
N TYR A 254 12.47 -12.84 0.34
CA TYR A 254 13.80 -12.31 0.02
C TYR A 254 13.99 -10.89 0.57
N LEU A 255 13.04 -9.98 0.31
CA LEU A 255 13.10 -8.61 0.80
C LEU A 255 13.09 -8.55 2.33
N MET A 256 12.31 -9.40 2.97
CA MET A 256 12.23 -9.45 4.42
C MET A 256 13.57 -9.88 5.05
N ARG A 257 14.30 -10.81 4.42
CA ARG A 257 15.65 -11.24 4.83
C ARG A 257 16.74 -10.22 4.50
N ALA A 258 16.60 -9.52 3.38
CA ALA A 258 17.55 -8.48 2.96
C ALA A 258 17.39 -7.18 3.76
N SER A 259 16.26 -7.00 4.44
CA SER A 259 15.99 -5.81 5.26
C SER A 259 16.77 -5.86 6.58
N ASN A 260 17.26 -4.71 7.02
CA ASN A 260 17.91 -4.57 8.32
C ASN A 260 16.85 -4.47 9.43
N TRP A 261 16.62 -5.56 10.14
CA TRP A 261 15.74 -5.57 11.32
C TRP A 261 16.55 -5.25 12.58
N THR A 262 15.96 -4.45 13.48
CA THR A 262 16.60 -4.14 14.76
C THR A 262 16.60 -5.39 15.64
N GLN A 263 17.68 -5.60 16.40
CA GLN A 263 17.83 -6.72 17.34
C GLN A 263 16.99 -6.55 18.63
N VAL A 264 16.08 -5.58 18.66
CA VAL A 264 15.19 -5.36 19.80
C VAL A 264 14.14 -6.46 19.82
N SER A 265 13.85 -7.00 21.01
CA SER A 265 12.96 -8.17 21.19
C SER A 265 11.60 -8.03 20.51
N TYR A 266 10.96 -6.85 20.57
CA TYR A 266 9.69 -6.60 19.90
C TYR A 266 9.80 -6.67 18.36
N ALA A 267 10.86 -6.08 17.78
CA ALA A 267 11.09 -6.12 16.34
C ALA A 267 11.40 -7.55 15.86
N GLN A 268 12.20 -8.29 16.63
CA GLN A 268 12.51 -9.69 16.34
C GLN A 268 11.26 -10.58 16.43
N ALA A 269 10.40 -10.38 17.44
CA ALA A 269 9.15 -11.11 17.56
C ALA A 269 8.22 -10.84 16.37
N ARG A 270 8.13 -9.59 15.91
CA ARG A 270 7.39 -9.23 14.70
C ARG A 270 8.00 -9.87 13.45
N TYR A 271 9.31 -9.82 13.28
CA TYR A 271 10.02 -10.49 12.18
C TYR A 271 9.70 -11.99 12.15
N ASN A 272 9.83 -12.68 13.29
CA ASN A 272 9.57 -14.12 13.35
C ASN A 272 8.13 -14.45 12.95
N ARG A 273 7.15 -13.70 13.46
CA ARG A 273 5.72 -13.87 13.13
C ARG A 273 5.43 -13.66 11.64
N GLU A 274 5.94 -12.58 11.06
CA GLU A 274 5.74 -12.28 9.65
C GLU A 274 6.45 -13.29 8.75
N MET A 275 7.63 -13.76 9.15
CA MET A 275 8.40 -14.77 8.40
C MET A 275 7.69 -16.13 8.44
N GLU A 276 7.17 -16.53 9.60
CA GLU A 276 6.37 -17.73 9.75
C GLU A 276 5.13 -17.70 8.85
N ALA A 277 4.42 -16.56 8.80
CA ALA A 277 3.28 -16.38 7.92
C ALA A 277 3.67 -16.50 6.43
N ILE A 278 4.78 -15.89 6.02
CA ILE A 278 5.32 -15.99 4.66
C ILE A 278 5.72 -17.43 4.31
N GLU A 279 6.38 -18.16 5.21
CA GLU A 279 6.77 -19.56 4.97
C GLU A 279 5.54 -20.48 4.90
N SER A 280 4.51 -20.22 5.71
CA SER A 280 3.24 -20.95 5.65
C SER A 280 2.53 -20.75 4.30
N GLU A 281 2.41 -19.50 3.84
CA GLU A 281 1.83 -19.18 2.53
C GLU A 281 2.67 -19.77 1.38
N LYS A 282 4.01 -19.70 1.47
CA LYS A 282 4.92 -20.32 0.51
C LYS A 282 4.67 -21.82 0.37
N LEU A 283 4.61 -22.56 1.48
CA LEU A 283 4.36 -24.01 1.45
C LEU A 283 3.01 -24.34 0.80
N SER A 284 1.97 -23.56 1.10
CA SER A 284 0.66 -23.71 0.45
C SER A 284 0.75 -23.54 -1.06
N TYR A 285 1.45 -22.52 -1.56
CA TYR A 285 1.59 -22.28 -2.99
C TYR A 285 2.51 -23.31 -3.68
N GLU A 286 3.56 -23.77 -3.01
CA GLU A 286 4.43 -24.86 -3.50
C GLU A 286 3.63 -26.16 -3.70
N GLN A 287 2.74 -26.48 -2.76
CA GLN A 287 1.86 -27.65 -2.88
C GLN A 287 0.98 -27.57 -4.11
N GLU A 288 0.36 -26.42 -4.38
CA GLU A 288 -0.47 -26.23 -5.57
C GLU A 288 0.32 -26.21 -6.88
N CYS A 289 1.59 -25.78 -6.83
CA CYS A 289 2.49 -25.84 -7.99
C CYS A 289 3.02 -27.25 -8.27
N GLY A 290 2.76 -28.23 -7.39
CA GLY A 290 3.32 -29.59 -7.48
C GLY A 290 4.79 -29.67 -7.09
N LEU A 291 5.30 -28.69 -6.34
CA LEU A 291 6.68 -28.64 -5.86
C LEU A 291 6.89 -29.43 -4.57
N PHE A 292 5.81 -29.75 -3.84
CA PHE A 292 5.89 -30.44 -2.56
C PHE A 292 6.71 -31.73 -2.68
N GLN A 293 7.78 -31.82 -1.90
CA GLN A 293 8.55 -33.05 -1.75
C GLN A 293 7.91 -33.85 -0.63
N SER A 294 7.70 -35.15 -0.84
CA SER A 294 7.53 -36.04 0.31
C SER A 294 8.79 -35.90 1.17
N GLU A 295 8.66 -35.68 2.48
CA GLU A 295 9.78 -35.61 3.44
C GLU A 295 10.74 -36.80 3.33
N GLU A 296 10.28 -37.91 2.75
CA GLU A 296 11.05 -39.10 2.44
C GLU A 296 12.16 -38.88 1.39
N ALA A 297 12.02 -37.89 0.50
CA ALA A 297 13.04 -37.56 -0.51
C ALA A 297 14.25 -36.84 0.09
N ASP A 298 14.04 -36.05 1.14
CA ASP A 298 15.10 -35.25 1.79
C ASP A 298 16.02 -36.11 2.68
N GLN A 299 15.58 -37.30 3.11
CA GLN A 299 16.40 -38.20 3.94
C GLN A 299 17.46 -38.99 3.16
N LEU A 300 17.43 -38.96 1.82
CA LEU A 300 18.29 -39.79 0.96
C LEU A 300 19.45 -39.02 0.30
N CYS A 301 19.50 -37.69 0.41
CA CYS A 301 20.61 -36.89 -0.10
C CYS A 301 21.63 -36.62 1.01
N GLY A 302 22.87 -37.07 0.80
CA GLY A 302 24.01 -36.77 1.68
C GLY A 302 24.41 -35.28 1.65
N ASP A 303 25.44 -34.92 2.42
CA ASP A 303 25.92 -33.56 2.76
C ASP A 303 26.21 -32.55 1.61
N ASP A 304 25.86 -32.83 0.36
CA ASP A 304 26.12 -31.94 -0.79
C ASP A 304 25.04 -30.84 -0.94
N ARG A 305 25.10 -29.85 -0.02
CA ARG A 305 24.20 -28.69 0.02
C ARG A 305 24.19 -27.87 -1.28
N GLU A 306 25.30 -27.84 -2.02
CA GLU A 306 25.38 -27.09 -3.27
C GLU A 306 24.61 -27.78 -4.40
N LEU A 307 24.73 -29.11 -4.50
CA LEU A 307 23.99 -29.90 -5.46
C LEU A 307 22.48 -29.82 -5.21
N ASP A 308 22.05 -29.86 -3.96
CA ASP A 308 20.63 -29.74 -3.60
C ASP A 308 20.06 -28.36 -3.91
N LYS A 309 20.86 -27.31 -3.70
CA LYS A 309 20.49 -25.96 -4.13
C LYS A 309 20.31 -25.88 -5.65
N ALA A 310 21.27 -26.38 -6.44
CA ALA A 310 21.18 -26.37 -7.90
C ALA A 310 19.97 -27.17 -8.43
N ARG A 311 19.65 -28.29 -7.77
CA ARG A 311 18.45 -29.09 -8.05
C ARG A 311 17.16 -28.32 -7.76
N LEU A 312 17.12 -27.60 -6.64
CA LEU A 312 15.97 -26.78 -6.27
C LEU A 312 15.75 -25.65 -7.27
N GLU A 313 16.80 -24.90 -7.63
CA GLU A 313 16.74 -23.84 -8.65
C GLU A 313 16.22 -24.40 -9.99
N THR A 314 16.77 -25.52 -10.45
CA THR A 314 16.32 -26.20 -11.68
C THR A 314 14.84 -26.59 -11.61
N ARG A 315 14.37 -27.08 -10.45
CA ARG A 315 12.98 -27.48 -10.27
C ARG A 315 12.03 -26.29 -10.33
N TYR A 316 12.38 -25.18 -9.68
CA TYR A 316 11.61 -23.94 -9.73
C TYR A 316 11.53 -23.37 -11.14
N ASP A 317 12.65 -23.33 -11.85
CA ASP A 317 12.68 -22.85 -13.24
C ASP A 317 11.77 -23.68 -14.15
N LEU A 318 11.83 -25.02 -14.03
CA LEU A 318 11.04 -25.92 -14.88
C LEU A 318 9.56 -25.96 -14.51
N GLN A 319 9.21 -25.93 -13.21
CA GLN A 319 7.84 -26.17 -12.75
C GLN A 319 7.02 -24.90 -12.48
N VAL A 320 7.69 -23.77 -12.25
CA VAL A 320 7.06 -22.47 -11.92
C VAL A 320 7.31 -21.47 -13.04
N ILE A 321 8.57 -21.18 -13.35
CA ILE A 321 8.93 -20.04 -14.21
C ILE A 321 8.60 -20.31 -15.67
N LYS A 322 9.07 -21.42 -16.23
CA LYS A 322 8.85 -21.77 -17.64
C LYS A 322 7.36 -21.85 -18.00
N PRO A 323 6.47 -22.49 -17.21
CA PRO A 323 5.03 -22.48 -17.51
C PRO A 323 4.40 -21.08 -17.51
N VAL A 324 4.84 -20.20 -16.60
CA VAL A 324 4.34 -18.82 -16.55
C VAL A 324 4.84 -18.02 -17.75
N GLN A 325 6.11 -18.20 -18.17
CA GLN A 325 6.66 -17.58 -19.38
C GLN A 325 5.97 -18.06 -20.65
N GLU A 326 5.69 -19.36 -20.76
CA GLU A 326 4.91 -19.93 -21.88
C GLU A 326 3.48 -19.36 -21.91
N CYS A 327 2.84 -19.24 -20.75
CA CYS A 327 1.52 -18.60 -20.63
C CYS A 327 1.57 -17.13 -21.06
N LEU A 328 2.58 -16.39 -20.61
CA LEU A 328 2.80 -14.99 -20.98
C LEU A 328 3.02 -14.84 -22.50
N GLY A 329 3.79 -15.75 -23.12
CA GLY A 329 3.97 -15.79 -24.57
C GLY A 329 2.64 -15.94 -25.32
N LYS A 330 1.81 -16.91 -24.90
CA LYS A 330 0.46 -17.11 -25.45
C LYS A 330 -0.44 -15.89 -25.26
N MET A 331 -0.43 -15.28 -24.07
CA MET A 331 -1.21 -14.06 -23.79
C MET A 331 -0.79 -12.89 -24.69
N LYS A 332 0.50 -12.76 -25.02
CA LYS A 332 0.98 -11.74 -25.96
C LYS A 332 0.51 -12.02 -27.39
N GLU A 333 0.58 -13.27 -27.83
CA GLU A 333 0.14 -13.68 -29.17
C GLU A 333 -1.38 -13.52 -29.36
N GLU A 334 -2.16 -13.96 -28.37
CA GLU A 334 -3.63 -13.89 -28.37
C GLU A 334 -4.16 -12.47 -28.11
N GLY A 335 -3.49 -11.72 -27.23
CA GLY A 335 -3.88 -10.35 -26.85
C GLY A 335 -3.77 -9.35 -27.98
N LEU A 336 -2.95 -9.64 -29.00
CA LEU A 336 -2.90 -8.91 -30.26
C LEU A 336 -4.16 -9.07 -31.12
N GLN A 337 -5.02 -10.06 -30.83
CA GLN A 337 -6.12 -10.44 -31.73
C GLN A 337 -7.53 -10.36 -31.11
N GLN A 338 -7.72 -10.50 -29.79
CA GLN A 338 -9.09 -10.71 -29.24
C GLN A 338 -9.43 -10.06 -27.89
N LEU A 339 -8.59 -9.19 -27.31
CA LEU A 339 -8.91 -8.59 -26.01
C LEU A 339 -9.84 -7.37 -26.14
N ASP A 340 -11.06 -7.49 -25.63
CA ASP A 340 -11.83 -6.34 -25.15
C ASP A 340 -10.93 -5.55 -24.18
N ALA A 341 -10.56 -4.34 -24.61
CA ALA A 341 -9.21 -3.78 -24.46
C ALA A 341 -8.76 -3.38 -23.03
N ALA A 342 -9.62 -3.46 -22.02
CA ALA A 342 -9.28 -2.96 -20.68
C ALA A 342 -8.75 -4.06 -19.75
N ASN A 343 -9.51 -5.13 -19.53
CA ASN A 343 -9.19 -6.10 -18.46
C ASN A 343 -8.03 -7.04 -18.82
N GLY A 344 -7.86 -7.39 -20.09
CA GLY A 344 -6.76 -8.27 -20.51
C GLY A 344 -5.41 -7.58 -20.53
N SER A 345 -5.37 -6.31 -20.93
CA SER A 345 -4.13 -5.51 -20.93
C SER A 345 -3.55 -5.39 -19.51
N MET A 346 -4.41 -5.15 -18.53
CA MET A 346 -3.99 -5.01 -17.14
C MET A 346 -3.53 -6.34 -16.53
N ALA A 347 -4.15 -7.47 -16.89
CA ALA A 347 -3.67 -8.78 -16.48
C ALA A 347 -2.28 -9.08 -17.04
N LEU A 348 -2.01 -8.70 -18.29
CA LEU A 348 -0.71 -8.87 -18.93
C LEU A 348 0.38 -8.06 -18.20
N GLU A 349 0.11 -6.79 -17.87
CA GLU A 349 1.04 -5.92 -17.16
C GLU A 349 1.48 -6.52 -15.81
N VAL A 350 0.54 -7.09 -15.04
CA VAL A 350 0.84 -7.72 -13.76
C VAL A 350 1.74 -8.95 -13.93
N VAL A 351 1.43 -9.81 -14.90
CA VAL A 351 2.24 -11.01 -15.19
C VAL A 351 3.64 -10.62 -15.63
N GLU A 352 3.77 -9.67 -16.57
CA GLU A 352 5.06 -9.16 -17.03
C GLU A 352 5.90 -8.59 -15.89
N PHE A 353 5.28 -7.81 -15.01
CA PHE A 353 5.96 -7.21 -13.86
C PHE A 353 6.50 -8.27 -12.91
N VAL A 354 5.67 -9.25 -12.51
CA VAL A 354 6.06 -10.30 -11.56
C VAL A 354 7.16 -11.19 -12.15
N VAL A 355 7.00 -11.62 -13.41
CA VAL A 355 7.98 -12.48 -14.09
C VAL A 355 9.28 -11.73 -14.38
N GLY A 356 9.19 -10.46 -14.78
CA GLY A 356 10.35 -9.63 -15.09
C GLY A 356 11.24 -9.32 -13.88
N LEU A 357 10.69 -9.46 -12.66
CA LEU A 357 11.41 -9.28 -11.40
C LEU A 357 11.84 -10.60 -10.73
N TRP A 358 11.65 -11.73 -11.42
CA TRP A 358 12.18 -13.00 -10.95
C TRP A 358 13.71 -12.98 -10.93
N ASP A 359 14.27 -13.42 -9.81
CA ASP A 359 15.72 -13.58 -9.62
C ASP A 359 15.94 -14.91 -8.89
N PRO A 360 16.73 -15.85 -9.44
CA PRO A 360 17.09 -17.10 -8.76
C PRO A 360 17.66 -16.91 -7.35
N ARG A 361 18.29 -15.75 -7.08
CA ARG A 361 18.77 -15.40 -5.73
C ARG A 361 17.66 -15.39 -4.68
N THR A 362 16.39 -15.20 -5.06
CA THR A 362 15.25 -15.28 -4.14
C THR A 362 15.06 -16.66 -3.51
N LEU A 363 15.57 -17.72 -4.16
CA LEU A 363 15.54 -19.09 -3.65
C LEU A 363 16.65 -19.36 -2.62
N THR A 364 17.74 -18.60 -2.67
CA THR A 364 18.89 -18.87 -1.82
C THR A 364 18.56 -18.67 -0.35
N THR A 365 18.73 -19.75 0.42
CA THR A 365 18.45 -19.81 1.87
C THR A 365 19.60 -19.31 2.71
N THR A 366 20.77 -19.09 2.11
CA THR A 366 22.00 -18.84 2.85
C THR A 366 21.87 -17.54 3.62
N SER A 367 21.77 -17.69 4.95
CA SER A 367 21.93 -16.63 5.93
C SER A 367 23.09 -15.74 5.51
N VAL A 368 22.79 -14.50 5.11
CA VAL A 368 23.80 -13.46 4.86
C VAL A 368 24.48 -13.01 6.16
N ALA A 369 24.16 -13.63 7.30
CA ALA A 369 24.74 -13.33 8.59
C ALA A 369 25.39 -14.57 9.24
N ALA A 370 26.32 -15.20 8.54
CA ALA A 370 27.59 -15.44 9.20
C ALA A 370 28.41 -14.14 9.04
N VAL A 371 27.98 -13.09 9.73
CA VAL A 371 28.93 -12.07 10.16
C VAL A 371 29.84 -12.88 11.06
N GLU A 372 31.00 -13.27 10.55
CA GLU A 372 32.07 -13.77 11.37
C GLU A 372 32.18 -12.76 12.52
N ASP A 373 31.83 -13.19 13.73
CA ASP A 373 32.23 -12.52 14.96
C ASP A 373 33.76 -12.50 14.88
N GLU A 374 34.34 -11.49 14.22
CA GLU A 374 35.71 -11.12 14.48
C GLU A 374 35.74 -10.86 15.98
N PRO A 375 36.49 -11.67 16.76
CA PRO A 375 36.64 -11.36 18.16
C PRO A 375 37.22 -9.97 18.22
N CYS A 376 36.46 -9.02 18.76
CA CYS A 376 36.99 -7.73 19.18
C CYS A 376 38.13 -8.04 20.15
N GLU A 377 39.37 -8.09 19.66
CA GLU A 377 40.56 -8.04 20.48
C GLU A 377 40.50 -6.71 21.22
N VAL A 378 39.96 -6.76 22.44
CA VAL A 378 40.08 -5.68 23.41
C VAL A 378 41.57 -5.53 23.68
N SER A 379 42.23 -4.65 22.93
CA SER A 379 43.59 -4.21 23.19
C SER A 379 43.58 -3.46 24.52
N VAL A 380 43.82 -4.21 25.60
CA VAL A 380 44.10 -3.64 26.92
C VAL A 380 45.46 -2.94 26.83
N ARG A 381 45.45 -1.66 26.50
CA ARG A 381 46.59 -0.77 26.75
C ARG A 381 46.68 -0.51 28.25
N SER A 382 47.50 -1.30 28.92
CA SER A 382 48.02 -0.99 30.25
C SER A 382 48.76 0.35 30.20
N LYS A 383 48.38 1.27 31.10
CA LYS A 383 49.15 2.49 31.40
C LYS A 383 50.24 2.20 32.42
#